data_AF-A0A1U8L0I5-F1
#
_entry.id   AF-A0A1U8L0I5-F1
#
_cell.length_a   1.000
_cell.length_b   1.000
_cell.length_c   1.000
_cell.angle_alpha   90.00
_cell.angle_beta   90.00
_cell.angle_gamma   90.00
#
_symmetry.space_group_name_H-M   'P 1'
#
loop_
_entity.id
_entity.type
_entity.pdbx_description
1 polymer ?
#
loop_
_entity_poly.entity_id
_entity_poly.type
_entity_poly.pdbx_seq_one_letter_code
_entity_poly.pdbx_strand_id
1 'polypeptide(L)'
;MSPEQGRCRGLALDGRVANVLKVLGKLVNTIKQIGCLRGIKIGDEYHWRGELCVVGLDYNFQRAIDYISSVKGKTLATSIVDSRRYDTGIISRVPYPNLAYTGEGENRDERIEDGNLALKNNLRYKRATRVIYKYHTDNNANASKYKFM
;
A
#
# COMPACT_ATOMS: atom_id res chain seq x y z
N MET A 1 34.96 -18.96 15.16
CA MET A 1 34.02 -17.85 15.37
C MET A 1 33.82 -17.16 14.05
N SER A 2 32.67 -17.37 13.43
CA SER A 2 32.30 -16.82 12.12
C SER A 2 31.59 -15.48 12.33
N PRO A 3 31.85 -14.42 11.54
CA PRO A 3 31.09 -13.20 11.68
C PRO A 3 29.69 -13.40 11.13
N GLU A 4 28.70 -13.17 11.98
CA GLU A 4 27.29 -13.17 11.65
C GLU A 4 27.00 -12.17 10.52
N GLN A 5 26.55 -12.68 9.38
CA GLN A 5 26.01 -11.87 8.30
C GLN A 5 24.66 -11.28 8.75
N GLY A 6 24.74 -10.09 9.35
CA GLY A 6 23.60 -9.27 9.74
C GLY A 6 22.71 -8.93 8.56
N ARG A 7 21.58 -9.63 8.47
CA ARG A 7 20.51 -9.47 7.48
C ARG A 7 19.69 -8.21 7.77
N CYS A 8 20.21 -7.04 7.41
CA CYS A 8 19.49 -5.76 7.43
C CYS A 8 19.89 -4.98 6.17
N ARG A 9 18.94 -4.46 5.36
CA ARG A 9 19.09 -3.17 4.62
C ARG A 9 18.06 -2.80 3.53
N GLY A 10 17.11 -3.64 3.09
CA GLY A 10 16.18 -3.26 2.01
C GLY A 10 15.20 -2.13 2.38
N LEU A 11 14.24 -2.42 3.27
CA LEU A 11 13.20 -1.47 3.73
C LEU A 11 13.76 -0.20 4.37
N ALA A 12 14.92 -0.31 5.03
CA ALA A 12 15.57 0.83 5.68
C ALA A 12 16.21 1.81 4.67
N LEU A 13 16.69 1.31 3.53
CA LEU A 13 17.26 2.16 2.47
C LEU A 13 16.14 2.86 1.70
N ASP A 14 15.10 2.11 1.33
CA ASP A 14 13.89 2.61 0.68
C ASP A 14 13.30 3.81 1.42
N GLY A 15 13.01 3.65 2.72
CA GLY A 15 12.47 4.73 3.54
C GLY A 15 13.37 5.96 3.60
N ARG A 16 14.70 5.78 3.60
CA ARG A 16 15.68 6.90 3.57
C ARG A 16 15.63 7.65 2.25
N VAL A 17 15.61 6.95 1.12
CA VAL A 17 15.55 7.57 -0.22
C VAL A 17 14.26 8.38 -0.36
N ALA A 18 13.12 7.81 0.01
CA ALA A 18 11.85 8.52 -0.05
C ALA A 18 11.82 9.75 0.87
N ASN A 19 12.45 9.67 2.06
CA ASN A 19 12.53 10.81 2.96
C ASN A 19 13.43 11.93 2.40
N VAL A 20 14.55 11.59 1.74
CA VAL A 20 15.39 12.58 1.04
C VAL A 20 14.59 13.27 -0.08
N LEU A 21 13.87 12.50 -0.90
CA LEU A 21 13.02 13.06 -1.95
C LEU A 21 11.91 13.97 -1.39
N LYS A 22 11.38 13.63 -0.22
CA LYS A 22 10.43 14.46 0.53
C LYS A 22 11.03 15.81 0.93
N VAL A 23 12.21 15.79 1.55
CA VAL A 23 12.92 17.01 1.95
C VAL A 23 13.29 17.87 0.74
N LEU A 24 13.66 17.25 -0.38
CA LEU A 24 13.98 17.96 -1.62
C LEU A 24 12.77 18.47 -2.41
N GLY A 25 11.53 18.26 -1.91
CA GLY A 25 10.31 18.70 -2.60
C GLY A 25 10.07 18.00 -3.94
N LYS A 26 10.53 16.76 -4.10
CA LYS A 26 10.43 15.98 -5.35
C LYS A 26 9.21 15.05 -5.41
N LEU A 27 8.32 15.13 -4.42
CA LEU A 27 7.08 14.35 -4.41
C LEU A 27 6.09 14.98 -5.37
N VAL A 28 5.37 14.13 -6.09
CA VAL A 28 4.24 14.52 -6.93
C VAL A 28 2.94 14.00 -6.33
N ASN A 29 1.81 14.57 -6.74
CA ASN A 29 0.49 14.25 -6.17
C ASN A 29 0.51 14.30 -4.63
N THR A 30 0.98 15.40 -4.03
CA THR A 30 1.20 15.48 -2.57
C THR A 30 -0.10 15.62 -1.75
N ILE A 31 -1.21 15.95 -2.40
CA ILE A 31 -2.53 16.06 -1.77
C ILE A 31 -3.25 14.72 -1.93
N LYS A 32 -3.53 14.06 -0.80
CA LYS A 32 -4.32 12.83 -0.78
C LYS A 32 -5.70 13.06 -1.39
N GLN A 33 -6.11 12.15 -2.27
CA GLN A 33 -7.42 12.18 -2.91
C GLN A 33 -7.98 10.78 -3.13
N ILE A 34 -9.30 10.72 -3.32
CA ILE A 34 -10.05 9.51 -3.66
C ILE A 34 -10.09 9.35 -5.18
N GLY A 35 -9.93 8.12 -5.67
CA GLY A 35 -10.02 7.82 -7.10
C GLY A 35 -8.69 8.00 -7.85
N CYS A 36 -8.79 8.37 -9.13
CA CYS A 36 -7.66 8.40 -10.06
C CYS A 36 -6.65 9.51 -9.76
N LEU A 37 -5.40 9.33 -10.19
CA LEU A 37 -4.31 10.29 -10.06
C LEU A 37 -3.82 10.72 -11.45
N ARG A 38 -3.38 11.97 -11.57
CA ARG A 38 -2.87 12.49 -12.84
C ARG A 38 -1.55 11.81 -13.19
N GLY A 39 -1.46 11.26 -14.40
CA GLY A 39 -0.25 10.64 -14.92
C GLY A 39 0.04 9.23 -14.41
N ILE A 40 -0.89 8.61 -13.66
CA ILE A 40 -0.79 7.22 -13.20
C ILE A 40 -1.92 6.40 -13.82
N LYS A 41 -1.58 5.25 -14.41
CA LYS A 41 -2.50 4.37 -15.14
C LYS A 41 -2.53 2.98 -14.53
N ILE A 42 -3.69 2.32 -14.62
CA ILE A 42 -3.82 0.90 -14.30
C ILE A 42 -2.79 0.13 -15.13
N GLY A 43 -2.04 -0.76 -14.47
CA GLY A 43 -0.93 -1.51 -15.04
C GLY A 43 0.46 -0.92 -14.76
N ASP A 44 0.56 0.33 -14.31
CA ASP A 44 1.85 0.95 -13.96
C ASP A 44 2.55 0.15 -12.85
N GLU A 45 3.86 -0.01 -13.01
CA GLU A 45 4.69 -0.81 -12.11
C GLU A 45 5.69 0.03 -11.33
N TYR A 46 5.95 -0.38 -10.09
CA TYR A 46 6.86 0.28 -9.17
C TYR A 46 7.76 -0.76 -8.50
N HIS A 47 8.98 -0.37 -8.20
CA HIS A 47 10.05 -1.25 -7.74
C HIS A 47 10.04 -1.46 -6.23
N TRP A 48 9.63 -0.45 -5.46
CA TRP A 48 9.70 -0.50 -3.99
C TRP A 48 8.61 0.35 -3.33
N ARG A 49 8.33 0.08 -2.05
CA ARG A 49 7.16 0.66 -1.33
C ARG A 49 7.15 2.18 -1.32
N GLY A 50 8.32 2.80 -1.23
CA GLY A 50 8.40 4.25 -1.14
C GLY A 50 8.37 4.98 -2.49
N GLU A 51 8.55 4.28 -3.61
CA GLU A 51 8.24 4.84 -4.93
C GLU A 51 6.75 5.21 -5.01
N LEU A 52 5.88 4.36 -4.44
CA LEU A 52 4.43 4.65 -4.33
C LEU A 52 4.14 5.95 -3.57
N CYS A 53 4.95 6.25 -2.54
CA CYS A 53 4.85 7.50 -1.77
C CYS A 53 5.40 8.70 -2.53
N VAL A 54 6.47 8.52 -3.31
CA VAL A 54 7.05 9.59 -4.14
C VAL A 54 6.07 10.02 -5.23
N VAL A 55 5.37 9.06 -5.86
CA VAL A 55 4.39 9.34 -6.91
C VAL A 55 3.00 9.72 -6.38
N GLY A 56 2.78 9.61 -5.07
CA GLY A 56 1.51 9.90 -4.39
C GLY A 56 0.39 8.88 -4.65
N LEU A 57 0.75 7.66 -5.07
CA LEU A 57 -0.19 6.55 -5.25
C LEU A 57 -0.69 6.00 -3.91
N ASP A 58 0.21 5.95 -2.92
CA ASP A 58 -0.05 5.61 -1.53
C ASP A 58 0.95 6.35 -0.62
N TYR A 59 0.50 6.91 0.51
CA TYR A 59 1.31 7.87 1.29
C TYR A 59 1.91 7.26 2.56
N ASN A 60 1.75 5.95 2.79
CA ASN A 60 2.21 5.31 4.02
C ASN A 60 3.25 4.21 3.73
N PHE A 61 4.43 4.30 4.35
CA PHE A 61 5.48 3.28 4.15
C PHE A 61 5.22 1.98 4.95
N GLN A 62 4.48 2.08 6.05
CA GLN A 62 4.35 1.01 7.03
C GLN A 62 2.97 0.34 6.99
N ARG A 63 1.92 1.17 6.85
CA ARG A 63 0.54 0.69 6.77
C ARG A 63 0.21 0.27 5.35
N ALA A 64 -0.64 -0.72 5.23
CA ALA A 64 -1.15 -1.21 3.96
C ALA A 64 -2.39 -0.43 3.51
N ILE A 65 -3.17 0.14 4.45
CA ILE A 65 -4.34 0.96 4.17
C ILE A 65 -3.99 2.44 4.39
N ASP A 66 -4.06 3.25 3.34
CA ASP A 66 -3.92 4.69 3.45
C ASP A 66 -5.28 5.39 3.34
N TYR A 67 -5.51 6.41 4.17
CA TYR A 67 -6.81 7.09 4.26
C TYR A 67 -6.68 8.61 4.48
N ILE A 68 -7.80 9.30 4.24
CA ILE A 68 -8.01 10.71 4.60
C ILE A 68 -9.03 10.82 5.71
N SER A 69 -8.79 11.74 6.63
CA SER A 69 -9.74 12.17 7.66
C SER A 69 -10.30 13.52 7.26
N SER A 70 -11.61 13.61 7.02
CA SER A 70 -12.26 14.89 6.78
C SER A 70 -12.56 15.61 8.10
N VAL A 71 -12.62 16.95 8.06
CA VAL A 71 -13.00 17.80 9.19
C VAL A 71 -14.40 17.47 9.73
N LYS A 72 -15.27 16.88 8.90
CA LYS A 72 -16.62 16.42 9.29
C LYS A 72 -16.63 15.02 9.91
N GLY A 73 -15.48 14.52 10.38
CA GLY A 73 -15.35 13.24 11.08
C GLY A 73 -15.46 11.99 10.19
N LYS A 74 -15.50 12.15 8.86
CA LYS A 74 -15.54 10.99 7.95
C LYS A 74 -14.14 10.60 7.54
N THR A 75 -13.77 9.35 7.78
CA THR A 75 -12.55 8.72 7.28
C THR A 75 -12.85 7.92 6.01
N LEU A 76 -12.05 8.08 4.96
CA LEU A 76 -12.22 7.39 3.68
C LEU A 76 -10.88 6.82 3.22
N ALA A 77 -10.88 5.54 2.83
CA ALA A 77 -9.68 4.90 2.33
C ALA A 77 -9.35 5.45 0.94
N THR A 78 -8.06 5.69 0.68
CA THR A 78 -7.57 6.21 -0.60
C THR A 78 -6.87 5.13 -1.41
N SER A 79 -6.09 4.28 -0.76
CA SER A 79 -5.38 3.16 -1.36
C SER A 79 -5.22 2.00 -0.38
N ILE A 80 -5.09 0.80 -0.94
CA ILE A 80 -4.62 -0.40 -0.24
C ILE A 80 -3.41 -0.99 -0.95
N VAL A 81 -2.48 -1.52 -0.18
CA VAL A 81 -1.32 -2.25 -0.69
C VAL A 81 -1.40 -3.70 -0.23
N ASP A 82 -1.84 -4.57 -1.12
CA ASP A 82 -1.81 -6.01 -0.89
C ASP A 82 -0.38 -6.52 -1.08
N SER A 83 0.29 -6.74 0.04
CA SER A 83 1.64 -7.30 0.08
C SER A 83 1.68 -8.83 0.21
N ARG A 84 0.52 -9.51 0.13
CA ARG A 84 0.33 -10.94 0.41
C ARG A 84 0.89 -11.43 1.74
N ARG A 85 1.03 -10.54 2.72
CA ARG A 85 1.56 -10.88 4.06
C ARG A 85 0.60 -11.73 4.88
N TYR A 86 -0.70 -11.67 4.56
CA TYR A 86 -1.77 -12.37 5.25
C TYR A 86 -2.30 -13.56 4.43
N ASP A 87 -1.47 -14.11 3.54
CA ASP A 87 -1.86 -15.23 2.69
C ASP A 87 -2.04 -16.49 3.55
N THR A 88 -3.23 -16.61 4.14
CA THR A 88 -3.72 -17.81 4.83
C THR A 88 -4.13 -18.90 3.83
N GLY A 89 -3.77 -18.76 2.55
CA GLY A 89 -4.18 -19.63 1.46
C GLY A 89 -5.59 -19.35 0.91
N ILE A 90 -6.24 -18.28 1.37
CA ILE A 90 -7.59 -17.86 0.91
C ILE A 90 -7.50 -16.81 -0.21
N ILE A 91 -6.44 -15.99 -0.23
CA ILE A 91 -6.26 -14.90 -1.21
C ILE A 91 -6.02 -15.45 -2.63
N SER A 92 -5.58 -16.71 -2.76
CA SER A 92 -5.38 -17.38 -4.05
C SER A 92 -6.67 -17.87 -4.73
N ARG A 93 -7.86 -17.72 -4.12
CA ARG A 93 -9.10 -18.33 -4.63
C ARG A 93 -10.09 -17.37 -5.30
N VAL A 94 -9.88 -16.07 -5.25
CA VAL A 94 -10.83 -15.12 -5.87
C VAL A 94 -10.38 -14.82 -7.31
N PRO A 95 -11.20 -15.10 -8.34
CA PRO A 95 -10.82 -14.83 -9.73
C PRO A 95 -10.74 -13.32 -9.99
N TYR A 96 -9.68 -12.90 -10.69
CA TYR A 96 -9.57 -11.54 -11.23
C TYR A 96 -10.86 -11.17 -12.00
N PRO A 97 -11.40 -9.95 -11.85
CA PRO A 97 -10.82 -8.77 -11.18
C PRO A 97 -11.16 -8.62 -9.69
N ASN A 98 -11.63 -9.67 -9.02
CA ASN A 98 -12.06 -9.59 -7.63
C ASN A 98 -10.88 -9.76 -6.66
N LEU A 99 -10.92 -9.02 -5.55
CA LEU A 99 -9.95 -9.08 -4.47
C LEU A 99 -10.66 -9.29 -3.13
N ALA A 100 -10.23 -10.29 -2.37
CA ALA A 100 -10.51 -10.39 -0.94
C ALA A 100 -9.33 -9.80 -0.17
N TYR A 101 -9.58 -8.73 0.59
CA TYR A 101 -8.56 -8.03 1.37
C TYR A 101 -8.93 -8.07 2.86
N THR A 102 -8.01 -8.57 3.68
CA THR A 102 -8.15 -8.60 5.14
C THR A 102 -7.73 -7.26 5.74
N GLY A 103 -8.44 -6.79 6.77
CA GLY A 103 -8.14 -5.54 7.45
C GLY A 103 -6.77 -5.54 8.13
N GLU A 104 -6.37 -4.36 8.62
CA GLU A 104 -5.18 -4.23 9.47
C GLU A 104 -5.51 -4.66 10.91
N GLY A 105 -4.66 -5.51 11.50
CA GLY A 105 -4.79 -5.98 12.88
C GLY A 105 -3.97 -7.25 13.12
N GLU A 106 -3.61 -7.53 14.37
CA GLU A 106 -2.82 -8.72 14.73
C GLU A 106 -3.68 -9.87 15.29
N ASN A 107 -4.97 -9.65 15.54
CA ASN A 107 -5.88 -10.61 16.18
C ASN A 107 -7.26 -10.63 15.52
N ARG A 108 -7.98 -11.75 15.67
CA ARG A 108 -9.34 -11.97 15.13
C ARG A 108 -10.38 -10.95 15.60
N ASP A 109 -10.11 -10.24 16.70
CA ASP A 109 -10.90 -9.10 17.15
C ASP A 109 -10.43 -7.81 16.44
N GLU A 110 -10.39 -7.85 15.10
CA GLU A 110 -10.02 -6.70 14.28
C GLU A 110 -11.00 -5.56 14.56
N ARG A 111 -10.57 -4.60 15.36
CA ARG A 111 -11.37 -3.42 15.66
C ARG A 111 -11.60 -2.65 14.36
N ILE A 112 -12.82 -2.18 14.17
CA ILE A 112 -13.19 -1.29 13.05
C ILE A 112 -12.72 0.12 13.40
N GLU A 113 -11.41 0.30 13.43
CA GLU A 113 -10.71 1.55 13.73
C GLU A 113 -9.83 1.95 12.52
N ASP A 114 -9.42 3.21 12.45
CA ASP A 114 -8.53 3.76 11.43
C ASP A 114 -8.83 3.33 9.97
N GLY A 115 -7.91 2.58 9.35
CA GLY A 115 -7.97 2.12 7.97
C GLY A 115 -9.14 1.16 7.73
N ASN A 116 -9.46 0.29 8.69
CA ASN A 116 -10.59 -0.64 8.58
C ASN A 116 -11.91 0.13 8.59
N LEU A 117 -12.03 1.14 9.47
CA LEU A 117 -13.16 2.06 9.46
C LEU A 117 -13.25 2.84 8.14
N ALA A 118 -12.11 3.26 7.59
CA ALA A 118 -12.04 3.97 6.32
C ALA A 118 -12.51 3.10 5.13
N LEU A 119 -12.15 1.82 5.09
CA LEU A 119 -12.64 0.86 4.08
C LEU A 119 -14.14 0.60 4.23
N LYS A 120 -14.64 0.41 5.46
CA LYS A 120 -16.08 0.27 5.73
C LYS A 120 -16.87 1.50 5.26
N ASN A 121 -16.32 2.70 5.48
CA ASN A 121 -16.92 3.94 5.01
C ASN A 121 -16.89 4.04 3.48
N ASN A 122 -15.82 3.61 2.81
CA ASN A 122 -15.79 3.56 1.34
C ASN A 122 -16.90 2.67 0.77
N LEU A 123 -17.14 1.50 1.38
CA LEU A 123 -18.26 0.64 1.02
C LEU A 123 -19.60 1.35 1.22
N ARG A 124 -19.83 1.96 2.40
CA ARG A 124 -21.07 2.67 2.73
C ARG A 124 -21.35 3.84 1.78
N TYR A 125 -20.32 4.60 1.41
CA TYR A 125 -20.44 5.81 0.60
C TYR A 125 -20.09 5.61 -0.87
N LYS A 126 -19.89 4.36 -1.32
CA LYS A 126 -19.53 3.98 -2.69
C LYS A 126 -18.35 4.79 -3.23
N ARG A 127 -17.28 4.86 -2.42
CA ARG A 127 -16.03 5.53 -2.80
C ARG A 127 -15.01 4.52 -3.27
N ALA A 128 -14.30 4.86 -4.35
CA ALA A 128 -13.26 4.01 -4.92
C ALA A 128 -12.01 4.00 -4.02
N THR A 129 -11.37 2.85 -3.94
CA THR A 129 -10.07 2.64 -3.28
C THR A 129 -9.09 2.17 -4.34
N ARG A 130 -7.92 2.80 -4.46
CA ARG A 130 -6.87 2.32 -5.37
C ARG A 130 -6.26 1.03 -4.83
N VAL A 131 -6.02 0.06 -5.70
CA VAL A 131 -5.44 -1.23 -5.31
C VAL A 131 -4.03 -1.33 -5.87
N ILE A 132 -3.04 -1.52 -5.01
CA ILE A 132 -1.68 -1.81 -5.41
C ILE A 132 -1.35 -3.22 -4.95
N TYR A 133 -0.96 -4.06 -5.90
CA TYR A 133 -0.68 -5.47 -5.65
C TYR A 133 0.83 -5.73 -5.75
N LYS A 134 1.40 -6.38 -4.73
CA LYS A 134 2.80 -6.80 -4.70
C LYS A 134 2.96 -8.19 -5.28
N TYR A 135 3.83 -8.34 -6.28
CA TYR A 135 4.07 -9.61 -6.96
C TYR A 135 5.57 -9.93 -7.03
N HIS A 136 5.92 -11.22 -7.04
CA HIS A 136 7.30 -11.67 -7.23
C HIS A 136 7.61 -11.77 -8.72
N THR A 137 8.81 -11.40 -9.12
CA THR A 137 9.27 -11.55 -10.50
C THR A 137 9.93 -12.91 -10.71
N ASP A 138 9.64 -13.58 -11.82
CA ASP A 138 10.10 -14.95 -12.11
C ASP A 138 11.63 -15.12 -12.10
N ASN A 139 12.38 -14.05 -12.38
CA ASN A 139 13.84 -14.09 -12.50
C ASN A 139 14.59 -14.06 -11.15
N ASN A 140 13.91 -13.74 -10.04
CA ASN A 140 14.49 -13.76 -8.70
C ASN A 140 13.37 -13.78 -7.67
N ALA A 141 13.20 -14.90 -6.95
CA ALA A 141 12.16 -15.07 -5.93
C ALA A 141 12.22 -14.01 -4.81
N ASN A 142 13.36 -13.36 -4.60
CA ASN A 142 13.53 -12.28 -3.62
C ASN A 142 13.23 -10.87 -4.19
N ALA A 143 13.12 -10.73 -5.52
CA ALA A 143 12.75 -9.47 -6.15
C ALA A 143 11.22 -9.41 -6.30
N SER A 144 10.63 -8.37 -5.74
CA SER A 144 9.20 -8.12 -5.80
C SER A 144 8.94 -6.73 -6.34
N LYS A 145 7.91 -6.59 -7.15
CA LYS A 145 7.42 -5.31 -7.65
C LYS A 145 5.99 -5.05 -7.17
N TYR A 146 5.54 -3.83 -7.38
CA TYR A 146 4.19 -3.37 -7.12
C TYR A 146 3.54 -3.02 -8.45
N LYS A 147 2.26 -3.34 -8.62
CA LYS A 147 1.46 -3.00 -9.80
C LYS A 147 0.19 -2.31 -9.37
N PHE A 148 -0.14 -1.18 -10.01
CA PHE A 148 -1.43 -0.53 -9.83
C PHE A 148 -2.51 -1.27 -10.62
N MET A 149 -3.61 -1.63 -9.97
CA MET A 149 -4.71 -2.42 -10.53
C MET A 149 -6.02 -1.65 -10.48
#